data_AF-A0A0M6WF29-F1
#
_entry.id   AF-A0A0M6WF29-F1
#
_cell.length_a   1.000
_cell.length_b   1.000
_cell.length_c   1.000
_cell.angle_alpha   90.00
_cell.angle_beta   90.00
_cell.angle_gamma   90.00
#
_symmetry.space_group_name_H-M   'P 1'
#
loop_
_entity.id
_entity.type
_entity.pdbx_description
1 polymer ?
#
loop_
_entity_poly.entity_id
_entity_poly.type
_entity_poly.pdbx_seq_one_letter_code
_entity_poly.pdbx_strand_id
1 'polypeptide(L)'
;MKKINLRELYPDVYTTDFLVDVTEEVMETIRAAERVLYYRTRIKDANGKLVAIYAKTPEELYNKETFALEQINLYCSRQRTIMYSVKVHNGLYDTKRGRRKMGRDTS
;
A
#
# COMPACT_ATOMS: atom_id res chain seq x y z
N MET A 1 33.99 -1.85 27.79
CA MET A 1 33.35 -3.10 27.31
C MET A 1 31.90 -3.06 27.74
N LYS A 2 30.97 -3.42 26.85
CA LYS A 2 29.52 -3.40 27.10
C LYS A 2 28.95 -4.81 26.94
N LYS A 3 28.00 -5.19 27.80
CA LYS A 3 27.33 -6.50 27.71
C LYS A 3 26.14 -6.41 26.76
N ILE A 4 26.06 -7.36 25.83
CA ILE A 4 24.90 -7.55 24.96
C ILE A 4 24.27 -8.91 25.25
N ASN A 5 22.94 -8.99 25.14
CA ASN A 5 22.23 -10.26 25.23
C ASN A 5 22.02 -10.82 23.81
N LEU A 6 22.59 -11.98 23.53
CA LEU A 6 22.48 -12.59 22.20
C LEU A 6 21.06 -13.03 21.85
N ARG A 7 20.19 -13.29 22.85
CA ARG A 7 18.78 -13.59 22.61
C ARG A 7 18.02 -12.41 22.03
N GLU A 8 18.36 -11.19 22.45
CA GLU A 8 17.70 -9.99 21.93
C GLU A 8 18.10 -9.71 20.47
N LEU A 9 19.33 -10.09 20.08
CA LEU A 9 19.83 -9.91 18.72
C LEU A 9 19.45 -11.06 17.79
N TYR A 10 19.42 -12.30 18.29
CA TYR A 10 19.15 -13.50 17.52
C TYR A 10 18.22 -14.45 18.30
N PRO A 11 16.93 -14.09 18.45
CA PRO A 11 15.98 -14.86 19.25
C PRO A 11 15.70 -16.26 18.69
N ASP A 12 15.93 -16.45 17.39
CA ASP A 12 15.73 -17.73 16.70
C ASP A 12 16.87 -18.74 16.96
N VAL A 13 18.03 -18.26 17.43
CA VAL A 13 19.24 -19.06 17.65
C VAL A 13 19.48 -19.27 19.14
N TYR A 14 19.24 -18.24 19.96
CA TYR A 14 19.45 -18.29 21.41
C TYR A 14 18.12 -18.18 22.14
N THR A 15 17.70 -19.28 22.77
CA THR A 15 16.46 -19.35 23.55
C THR A 15 16.61 -18.86 24.99
N THR A 16 17.85 -18.77 25.49
CA THR A 16 18.18 -18.32 26.84
C THR A 16 19.05 -17.07 26.81
N ASP A 17 19.02 -16.29 27.88
CA ASP A 17 19.77 -15.03 27.96
C ASP A 17 21.27 -15.33 28.09
N PHE A 18 22.03 -14.93 27.07
CA PHE A 18 23.47 -15.14 27.01
C PHE A 18 24.19 -13.80 26.86
N LEU A 19 24.86 -13.37 27.93
CA LEU A 19 25.51 -12.07 28.02
C LEU A 19 26.97 -12.18 27.58
N VAL A 20 27.33 -11.47 26.50
CA VAL A 20 28.71 -11.38 26.00
C VAL A 20 29.22 -9.97 26.15
N ASP A 21 30.45 -9.85 26.66
CA ASP A 21 31.17 -8.58 26.72
C ASP A 21 31.74 -8.23 25.34
N VAL A 22 31.25 -7.14 24.77
CA VAL A 22 31.57 -6.68 23.43
C VAL A 22 32.25 -5.31 23.51
N THR A 23 33.19 -5.06 22.58
CA THR A 23 33.93 -3.80 22.51
C THR A 23 33.05 -2.69 21.92
N GLU A 24 33.43 -1.43 22.17
CA GLU A 24 32.68 -0.25 21.70
C GLU A 24 32.51 -0.26 20.16
N GLU A 25 33.57 -0.64 19.44
CA GLU A 25 33.58 -0.75 17.98
C GLU A 25 32.59 -1.79 17.45
N VAL A 26 32.49 -2.94 18.10
CA VAL A 26 31.54 -4.00 17.69
C VAL A 26 30.10 -3.61 18.04
N MET A 27 29.87 -2.86 19.12
CA MET A 27 28.56 -2.29 19.42
C MET A 27 28.16 -1.25 18.36
N GLU A 28 29.10 -0.46 17.88
CA GLU A 28 28.87 0.55 16.86
C GLU A 28 28.57 -0.08 15.49
N THR A 29 29.22 -1.19 15.13
CA THR A 29 28.88 -1.95 13.92
C THR A 29 27.51 -2.62 13.99
N ILE A 30 27.12 -3.17 15.15
CA ILE A 30 25.77 -3.72 15.37
C ILE A 30 24.71 -2.62 15.20
N ARG A 31 24.93 -1.43 15.79
CA ARG A 31 24.01 -0.28 15.66
C ARG A 31 24.01 0.33 14.26
N ALA A 32 25.14 0.30 13.55
CA ALA A 32 25.21 0.74 12.16
C ALA A 32 24.49 -0.22 11.22
N ALA A 33 24.52 -1.53 11.52
CA ALA A 33 23.74 -2.53 10.80
C ALA A 33 22.21 -2.33 10.94
N GLU A 34 21.75 -1.65 12.00
CA GLU A 34 20.34 -1.30 12.20
C GLU A 34 19.87 -0.05 11.43
N ARG A 35 20.75 0.67 10.73
CA ARG A 35 20.36 1.76 9.83
C ARG A 35 19.75 1.21 8.54
N VAL A 36 18.50 0.75 8.63
CA VAL A 36 17.72 0.32 7.47
C VAL A 36 17.30 1.56 6.67
N LEU A 37 17.87 1.74 5.47
CA LEU A 37 17.30 2.65 4.48
C LEU A 37 15.95 2.08 4.04
N TYR A 38 14.88 2.83 4.26
CA TYR A 38 13.55 2.48 3.77
C TYR A 38 13.29 3.20 2.44
N TYR A 39 12.78 2.46 1.47
CA TYR A 39 12.22 3.02 0.25
C TYR A 39 10.81 3.56 0.53
N ARG A 40 10.43 4.66 -0.13
CA ARG A 40 9.14 5.31 0.07
C ARG A 40 8.53 5.79 -1.24
N THR A 41 7.24 5.56 -1.42
CA THR A 41 6.41 6.20 -2.47
C THR A 41 5.19 6.89 -1.84
N ARG A 42 4.51 7.77 -2.60
CA ARG A 42 3.27 8.45 -2.19
C ARG A 42 2.16 8.14 -3.18
N ILE A 43 1.03 7.64 -2.69
CA ILE A 43 -0.13 7.26 -3.50
C ILE A 43 -1.32 8.12 -3.08
N LYS A 44 -2.18 8.51 -4.03
CA LYS A 44 -3.47 9.13 -3.72
C LYS A 44 -4.49 8.06 -3.39
N ASP A 45 -5.14 8.14 -2.25
CA ASP A 45 -6.25 7.26 -1.88
C ASP A 45 -7.53 7.56 -2.70
N ALA A 46 -8.56 6.75 -2.49
CA ALA A 46 -9.86 6.91 -3.17
C ALA A 46 -10.58 8.24 -2.85
N ASN A 47 -10.20 8.92 -1.76
CA ASN A 47 -10.74 10.22 -1.35
C ASN A 47 -9.86 11.38 -1.86
N GLY A 48 -8.75 11.09 -2.55
CA GLY A 48 -7.80 12.07 -3.08
C GLY A 48 -6.68 12.47 -2.11
N LYS A 49 -6.58 11.88 -0.92
CA LYS A 49 -5.53 12.17 0.06
C LYS A 49 -4.25 11.40 -0.26
N LEU A 50 -3.09 12.06 -0.13
CA LEU A 50 -1.78 11.43 -0.32
C LEU A 50 -1.38 10.62 0.93
N VAL A 51 -1.11 9.33 0.73
CA VAL A 51 -0.65 8.38 1.74
C VAL A 51 0.74 7.87 1.35
N ALA A 52 1.66 7.80 2.31
CA ALA A 52 3.00 7.28 2.08
C ALA A 52 3.05 5.77 2.36
N ILE A 53 3.72 5.04 1.48
CA ILE A 53 4.03 3.61 1.66
C ILE A 53 5.53 3.46 1.86
N TYR A 54 5.92 2.58 2.77
CA TYR A 54 7.30 2.28 3.12
C TYR A 54 7.60 0.79 2.92
N ALA A 55 8.84 0.52 2.52
CA ALA A 55 9.34 -0.85 2.37
C ALA A 55 10.85 -0.92 2.61
N LYS A 56 11.34 -2.11 2.97
CA LYS A 56 12.78 -2.34 3.18
C LYS A 56 13.52 -2.63 1.87
N THR A 57 12.79 -3.13 0.86
CA THR A 57 13.33 -3.40 -0.48
C THR A 57 12.47 -2.72 -1.56
N PRO A 58 13.03 -2.43 -2.75
CA PRO A 58 12.26 -1.83 -3.84
C PRO A 58 11.18 -2.77 -4.38
N GLU A 59 11.39 -4.09 -4.38
CA GLU A 59 10.40 -5.08 -4.83
C GLU A 59 9.19 -5.11 -3.88
N GLU A 60 9.43 -5.07 -2.56
CA GLU A 60 8.36 -4.98 -1.58
C GLU A 60 7.57 -3.66 -1.74
N LEU A 61 8.26 -2.56 -2.04
CA LEU A 61 7.61 -1.28 -2.33
C LEU A 61 6.71 -1.38 -3.55
N TYR A 62 7.21 -1.95 -4.65
CA TYR A 62 6.48 -2.12 -5.90
C TYR A 62 5.21 -2.98 -5.72
N ASN A 63 5.33 -4.09 -5.01
CA ASN A 63 4.20 -4.97 -4.73
C ASN A 63 3.13 -4.27 -3.88
N LYS A 64 3.56 -3.56 -2.82
CA LYS A 64 2.64 -2.78 -1.97
C LYS A 64 1.95 -1.66 -2.74
N GLU A 65 2.68 -0.97 -3.61
CA GLU A 65 2.14 0.08 -4.47
C GLU A 65 1.11 -0.46 -5.44
N THR A 66 1.44 -1.55 -6.14
CA THR A 66 0.54 -2.21 -7.09
C THR A 66 -0.75 -2.68 -6.42
N PHE A 67 -0.63 -3.37 -5.28
CA PHE A 67 -1.78 -3.82 -4.50
C PHE A 67 -2.65 -2.65 -4.01
N ALA A 68 -2.04 -1.58 -3.51
CA ALA A 68 -2.77 -0.39 -3.07
C ALA A 68 -3.56 0.24 -4.23
N LEU A 69 -2.97 0.35 -5.41
CA LEU A 69 -3.62 0.89 -6.61
C LEU A 69 -4.78 0.01 -7.08
N GLU A 70 -4.62 -1.31 -7.10
CA GLU A 70 -5.69 -2.25 -7.43
C GLU A 70 -6.88 -2.12 -6.48
N GLN A 71 -6.63 -2.03 -5.18
CA GLN A 71 -7.68 -1.87 -4.17
C GLN A 71 -8.42 -0.54 -4.33
N ILE A 72 -7.71 0.55 -4.63
CA ILE A 72 -8.31 1.85 -4.93
C ILE A 72 -9.18 1.77 -6.18
N ASN A 73 -8.69 1.13 -7.24
CA ASN A 73 -9.43 0.95 -8.50
C ASN A 73 -10.70 0.12 -8.30
N LEU A 74 -10.61 -0.97 -7.54
CA LEU A 74 -11.76 -1.83 -7.22
C LEU A 74 -12.82 -1.06 -6.44
N TYR A 75 -12.40 -0.30 -5.42
CA TYR A 75 -13.30 0.54 -4.63
C TYR A 75 -13.99 1.61 -5.48
N CYS A 76 -13.23 2.33 -6.32
CA CYS A 76 -13.76 3.37 -7.21
C CYS A 76 -14.73 2.79 -8.26
N SER A 77 -14.40 1.61 -8.82
CA SER A 77 -15.27 0.90 -9.76
C SER A 77 -16.59 0.50 -9.11
N ARG A 78 -16.53 -0.09 -7.91
CA ARG A 78 -17.72 -0.49 -7.14
C ARG A 78 -18.59 0.72 -6.77
N GLN A 79 -17.99 1.84 -6.38
CA GLN A 79 -18.74 3.08 -6.15
C GLN A 79 -19.47 3.57 -7.40
N ARG A 80 -18.83 3.50 -8.58
CA ARG A 80 -19.49 3.87 -9.86
C ARG A 80 -20.69 2.98 -10.14
N THR A 81 -20.57 1.67 -10.00
CA THR A 81 -21.68 0.73 -10.20
C THR A 81 -22.84 1.03 -9.25
N ILE A 82 -22.56 1.26 -7.97
CA ILE A 82 -23.57 1.63 -6.98
C ILE A 82 -24.26 2.95 -7.40
N MET A 83 -23.49 3.96 -7.81
CA MET A 83 -24.03 5.23 -8.28
C MET A 83 -24.97 5.06 -9.48
N TYR A 84 -24.60 4.26 -10.48
CA TYR A 84 -25.48 4.00 -11.63
C TYR A 84 -26.78 3.31 -11.22
N SER A 85 -26.71 2.28 -10.38
CA SER A 85 -27.90 1.59 -9.87
C SER A 85 -28.82 2.53 -9.10
N VAL A 86 -28.26 3.39 -8.24
CA VAL A 86 -29.02 4.41 -7.50
C VAL A 86 -29.65 5.43 -8.44
N LYS A 87 -28.91 5.94 -9.43
CA LYS A 87 -29.45 6.89 -10.42
C LYS A 87 -30.56 6.28 -11.27
N VAL A 88 -30.47 5.01 -11.63
CA VAL A 88 -31.54 4.29 -12.35
C VAL A 88 -32.78 4.11 -11.46
N HIS A 89 -32.60 3.66 -10.22
CA HIS A 89 -33.72 3.50 -9.28
C HIS A 89 -34.45 4.83 -9.00
N ASN A 90 -33.70 5.94 -8.91
CA ASN A 90 -34.25 7.26 -8.68
C ASN A 90 -34.79 7.94 -9.97
N GLY A 91 -34.80 7.26 -11.12
CA GLY A 91 -35.25 7.82 -12.40
C GLY A 91 -34.37 8.95 -12.96
N LEU A 92 -33.17 9.15 -12.40
CA LEU A 92 -32.20 10.19 -12.79
C LEU A 92 -31.29 9.75 -13.95
N TYR A 93 -31.32 8.46 -14.31
CA TYR A 93 -30.60 7.90 -15.46
C TYR A 93 -31.59 7.31 -16.45
N ASP A 94 -31.68 7.91 -17.64
CA ASP A 94 -32.56 7.42 -18.72
C ASP A 94 -31.84 6.33 -19.52
N THR A 95 -32.21 5.07 -19.29
CA THR A 95 -31.71 3.91 -20.04
C THR A 95 -32.15 3.89 -21.50
N LYS A 96 -33.05 4.80 -21.93
CA LYS A 96 -33.60 4.85 -23.30
C LYS A 96 -32.88 5.80 -24.26
N ARG A 97 -31.87 6.56 -23.84
CA ARG A 97 -31.09 7.46 -24.73
C ARG A 97 -30.07 6.77 -25.64
N GLY A 98 -30.15 5.44 -25.80
CA GLY A 98 -29.31 4.64 -26.70
C GLY A 98 -29.83 4.47 -28.14
N ARG A 99 -30.97 5.06 -28.50
CA ARG A 99 -31.52 4.94 -29.86
C ARG A 99 -31.71 6.32 -30.49
N ARG A 100 -30.67 6.83 -31.16
CA ARG A 100 -30.84 7.94 -32.11
C ARG A 100 -31.90 7.50 -33.12
N LYS A 101 -33.06 8.15 -33.14
CA LYS A 101 -33.95 8.09 -34.31
C LYS A 101 -33.12 8.67 -35.46
N MET A 102 -32.68 7.82 -36.38
CA MET A 102 -32.26 8.28 -37.71
C MET A 102 -33.45 9.04 -38.28
N GLY A 103 -33.27 10.34 -38.51
CA GLY A 103 -34.23 11.14 -39.26
C GLY A 103 -34.45 10.45 -40.60
N ARG A 104 -35.69 10.13 -40.92
CA ARG A 104 -36.06 9.88 -42.31
C ARG A 104 -36.06 11.24 -42.97
N ASP A 105 -35.03 11.50 -43.76
CA ASP A 105 -35.02 12.62 -44.69
C ASP A 105 -36.18 12.40 -45.67
N THR A 106 -37.18 13.26 -45.56
CA THR A 106 -38.19 13.46 -46.60
C THR A 106 -37.72 14.60 -47.49
N SER A 107 -37.38 14.29 -48.74
CA SER A 107 -37.49 15.15 -49.91
C SER A 107 -37.65 14.26 -51.13
#